data_AF-F9CVW2-F1
#
_entry.id   AF-F9CVW2-F1
#
_cell.length_a   1.000
_cell.length_b   1.000
_cell.length_c   1.000
_cell.angle_alpha   90.00
_cell.angle_beta   90.00
_cell.angle_gamma   90.00
#
_symmetry.space_group_name_H-M   'P 1'
#
loop_
_entity.id
_entity.type
_entity.pdbx_description
1 polymer ?
#
loop_
_entity_poly.entity_id
_entity_poly.type
_entity_poly.pdbx_seq_one_letter_code
_entity_poly.pdbx_strand_id
1 'polypeptide(L)'
;MEVKDLEQSVAFYKNLFGFEIKKEQPEEKSKIIGNANIKLCLYENPEMKSEGAIAHFGFHVENFDEIIMTCKSLGVTIHYDGPVQFEKSRSVYISDPNGYDIELSEVFGGGL
;
A
#
# COMPACT_ATOMS: atom_id res chain seq x y z
N MET A 1 0.31 -11.44 1.08
CA MET A 1 -0.93 -11.02 0.39
C MET A 1 -0.90 -11.55 -1.02
N GLU A 2 -2.06 -11.91 -1.55
CA GLU A 2 -2.18 -12.27 -2.96
C GLU A 2 -2.25 -11.01 -3.82
N VAL A 3 -1.75 -11.08 -5.05
CA VAL A 3 -1.81 -9.98 -6.03
C VAL A 3 -2.13 -10.55 -7.40
N LYS A 4 -2.82 -9.80 -8.26
CA LYS A 4 -3.21 -10.26 -9.60
C LYS A 4 -2.02 -10.35 -10.54
N ASP A 5 -1.10 -9.40 -10.44
CA ASP A 5 0.10 -9.29 -11.26
C ASP A 5 1.27 -8.78 -10.38
N LEU A 6 2.36 -9.55 -10.34
CA LEU A 6 3.52 -9.21 -9.52
C LEU A 6 4.24 -7.97 -10.00
N GLU A 7 4.47 -7.82 -11.30
CA GLU A 7 5.27 -6.71 -11.82
C GLU A 7 4.54 -5.38 -11.65
N GLN A 8 3.23 -5.36 -11.91
CA GLN A 8 2.38 -4.20 -11.65
C GLN A 8 2.37 -3.83 -10.16
N SER A 9 2.23 -4.82 -9.29
CA SER A 9 2.23 -4.58 -7.84
C SER A 9 3.58 -4.06 -7.35
N VAL A 10 4.69 -4.69 -7.77
CA VAL A 10 6.04 -4.24 -7.42
C VAL A 10 6.29 -2.82 -7.93
N ALA A 11 5.90 -2.50 -9.16
CA ALA A 11 6.03 -1.16 -9.72
C ALA A 11 5.23 -0.12 -8.92
N PHE A 12 4.01 -0.46 -8.51
CA PHE A 12 3.18 0.42 -7.67
C PHE A 12 3.87 0.73 -6.33
N TYR A 13 4.23 -0.30 -5.55
CA TYR A 13 4.85 -0.10 -4.23
C TYR A 13 6.23 0.55 -4.33
N LYS A 14 6.97 0.29 -5.41
CA LYS A 14 8.25 0.97 -5.70
C LYS A 14 8.04 2.46 -5.99
N ASN A 15 7.11 2.79 -6.88
CA ASN A 15 6.91 4.18 -7.30
C ASN A 15 6.29 5.03 -6.20
N LEU A 16 5.41 4.45 -5.38
CA LEU A 16 4.74 5.18 -4.32
C LEU A 16 5.56 5.26 -3.03
N PHE A 17 6.17 4.15 -2.59
CA PHE A 17 6.85 4.07 -1.28
C PHE A 17 8.38 3.90 -1.37
N GLY A 18 8.94 3.83 -2.58
CA GLY A 18 10.36 3.51 -2.76
C GLY A 18 10.73 2.09 -2.34
N PHE A 19 9.75 1.16 -2.28
CA PHE A 19 10.04 -0.22 -1.89
C PHE A 19 10.95 -0.91 -2.91
N GLU A 20 11.85 -1.74 -2.40
CA GLU A 20 12.78 -2.52 -3.20
C GLU A 20 12.43 -4.01 -3.12
N ILE A 21 12.79 -4.76 -4.16
CA ILE A 21 12.75 -6.22 -4.10
C ILE A 21 13.84 -6.69 -3.14
N LYS A 22 13.42 -7.39 -2.07
CA LYS A 22 14.30 -7.99 -1.07
C LYS A 22 14.56 -9.47 -1.34
N LYS A 23 13.62 -10.16 -2.00
CA LYS A 23 13.75 -11.56 -2.41
C LYS A 23 12.84 -11.88 -3.60
N GLU A 24 13.37 -12.61 -4.57
CA GLU A 24 12.58 -13.22 -5.65
C GLU A 24 12.40 -14.72 -5.36
N GLN A 25 11.21 -15.23 -5.64
CA GLN A 25 10.78 -16.59 -5.33
C GLN A 25 9.94 -17.11 -6.51
N PRO A 26 10.60 -17.41 -7.65
CA PRO A 26 9.91 -17.73 -8.90
C PRO A 26 9.13 -19.04 -8.84
N GLU A 27 9.59 -20.04 -8.05
CA GLU A 27 8.91 -21.33 -7.90
C GLU A 27 7.54 -21.15 -7.23
N GLU A 28 7.42 -20.22 -6.29
CA GLU A 28 6.19 -19.88 -5.59
C GLU A 28 5.40 -18.75 -6.25
N LYS A 29 5.84 -18.27 -7.43
CA LYS A 29 5.31 -17.05 -8.07
C LYS A 29 5.17 -15.91 -7.07
N SER A 30 6.24 -15.59 -6.35
CA SER A 30 6.20 -14.58 -5.29
C SER A 30 7.43 -13.68 -5.25
N LYS A 31 7.26 -12.50 -4.65
CA LYS A 31 8.34 -11.55 -4.36
C LYS A 31 8.15 -10.97 -2.96
N ILE A 32 9.24 -10.79 -2.23
CA ILE A 32 9.26 -10.01 -1.00
C ILE A 32 9.76 -8.62 -1.34
N ILE A 33 8.96 -7.60 -1.07
CA ILE A 33 9.32 -6.20 -1.27
C ILE A 33 9.29 -5.42 0.03
N GLY A 34 9.99 -4.29 0.09
CA GLY A 34 9.88 -3.39 1.23
C GLY A 34 11.10 -2.51 1.44
N ASN A 35 11.26 -2.06 2.68
CA ASN A 35 12.38 -1.26 3.14
C ASN A 35 12.91 -1.83 4.48
N ALA A 36 13.69 -1.04 5.23
CA ALA A 36 14.23 -1.47 6.52
C ALA A 36 13.13 -1.81 7.55
N ASN A 37 11.98 -1.13 7.49
CA ASN A 37 10.91 -1.21 8.49
C ASN A 37 9.79 -2.18 8.07
N ILE A 38 9.41 -2.19 6.79
CA ILE A 38 8.25 -2.92 6.28
C ILE A 38 8.73 -3.99 5.28
N LYS A 39 8.10 -5.16 5.32
CA LYS A 39 8.18 -6.17 4.25
C LYS A 39 6.79 -6.68 3.90
N LEU A 40 6.48 -6.69 2.61
CA LEU A 40 5.29 -7.33 2.05
C LEU A 40 5.71 -8.56 1.26
N CYS A 41 5.10 -9.70 1.54
CA CYS A 41 5.23 -10.91 0.75
C CYS A 41 4.06 -10.97 -0.23
N LEU A 42 4.33 -10.80 -1.52
CA LEU A 42 3.36 -10.80 -2.60
C LEU A 42 3.37 -12.16 -3.30
N TYR A 43 2.21 -12.76 -3.49
CA TYR A 43 2.03 -14.02 -4.21
C TYR A 43 1.09 -13.81 -5.39
N GLU A 44 1.51 -14.17 -6.60
CA GLU A 44 0.70 -13.97 -7.80
C GLU A 44 -0.46 -14.97 -7.85
N ASN A 45 -1.67 -14.43 -7.89
CA ASN A 45 -2.91 -15.16 -8.15
C ASN A 45 -3.83 -14.27 -9.01
N PRO A 46 -3.85 -14.45 -10.35
CA PRO A 46 -4.67 -13.64 -11.25
C PRO A 46 -6.18 -13.69 -10.96
N GLU A 47 -6.66 -14.72 -10.26
CA GLU A 47 -8.06 -14.92 -9.90
C GLU A 47 -8.42 -14.37 -8.51
N MET A 48 -7.44 -13.78 -7.79
CA MET A 48 -7.68 -13.23 -6.44
C MET A 48 -8.73 -12.12 -6.45
N LYS A 49 -9.47 -12.05 -5.35
CA LYS A 49 -10.42 -10.99 -5.01
C LYS A 49 -10.04 -10.39 -3.66
N SER A 50 -9.91 -9.07 -3.60
CA SER A 50 -9.54 -8.39 -2.35
C SER A 50 -10.75 -8.31 -1.40
N GLU A 51 -11.98 -8.39 -1.94
CA GLU A 51 -13.19 -8.32 -1.15
C GLU A 51 -13.28 -9.47 -0.12
N GLY A 52 -13.47 -9.10 1.15
CA GLY A 52 -13.64 -10.07 2.24
C GLY A 52 -12.33 -10.63 2.81
N ALA A 53 -11.16 -10.20 2.32
CA ALA A 53 -9.87 -10.55 2.91
C ALA A 53 -9.58 -9.71 4.16
N ILE A 54 -8.86 -8.60 3.99
CA ILE A 54 -8.61 -7.61 5.03
C ILE A 54 -9.37 -6.34 4.68
N ALA A 55 -9.93 -5.64 5.69
CA ALA A 55 -10.63 -4.38 5.44
C ALA A 55 -9.69 -3.31 4.88
N HIS A 56 -8.49 -3.19 5.45
CA HIS A 56 -7.37 -2.40 4.97
C HIS A 56 -6.12 -2.76 5.79
N PHE A 57 -4.97 -2.23 5.41
CA PHE A 57 -3.77 -2.21 6.26
C PHE A 57 -3.15 -0.82 6.28
N GLY A 58 -2.47 -0.47 7.37
CA GLY A 58 -1.98 0.88 7.62
C GLY A 58 -0.46 1.00 7.58
N PHE A 59 0.02 2.12 7.02
CA PHE A 59 1.40 2.58 7.14
C PHE A 59 1.43 3.94 7.84
N HIS A 60 2.31 4.07 8.82
CA HIS A 60 2.73 5.38 9.31
C HIS A 60 3.67 6.01 8.29
N VAL A 61 3.40 7.26 7.90
CA VAL A 61 4.20 8.03 6.96
C VAL A 61 4.65 9.33 7.60
N GLU A 62 5.94 9.65 7.48
CA GLU A 62 6.50 10.90 7.99
C GLU A 62 6.24 12.08 7.04
N ASN A 63 6.00 11.79 5.75
CA ASN A 63 5.82 12.76 4.67
C ASN A 63 4.35 12.83 4.19
N PHE A 64 3.42 12.97 5.13
CA PHE A 64 1.97 12.83 4.89
C PHE A 64 1.43 13.69 3.74
N ASP A 65 1.66 15.01 3.74
CA ASP A 65 1.15 15.88 2.69
C ASP A 65 1.82 15.62 1.32
N GLU A 66 3.10 15.24 1.33
CA GLU A 66 3.86 14.91 0.11
C GLU A 66 3.40 13.59 -0.53
N ILE A 67 3.08 12.58 0.28
CA ILE A 67 2.63 11.29 -0.25
C ILE A 67 1.24 11.42 -0.89
N ILE A 68 0.37 12.30 -0.37
CA ILE A 68 -0.92 12.62 -1.01
C ILE A 68 -0.71 13.25 -2.38
N MET A 69 0.23 14.18 -2.51
CA MET A 69 0.59 14.79 -3.80
C MET A 69 1.16 13.75 -4.77
N THR A 70 2.00 12.84 -4.27
CA THR A 70 2.54 11.72 -5.03
C THR A 70 1.43 10.81 -5.55
N CYS A 71 0.49 10.40 -4.70
CA CYS A 71 -0.69 9.61 -5.09
C CYS A 71 -1.47 10.28 -6.23
N LYS A 72 -1.75 11.59 -6.13
CA LYS A 72 -2.44 12.35 -7.18
C LYS A 72 -1.65 12.36 -8.48
N SER A 73 -0.34 12.56 -8.42
CA SER A 73 0.53 12.60 -9.60
C SER A 73 0.62 11.25 -10.32
N LEU A 74 0.56 10.15 -9.57
CA LEU A 74 0.60 8.77 -10.06
C LEU A 74 -0.79 8.25 -10.47
N GLY A 75 -1.87 9.03 -10.29
CA GLY A 75 -3.23 8.60 -10.58
C GLY A 75 -3.75 7.50 -9.64
N VAL A 76 -3.22 7.42 -8.42
CA VAL A 76 -3.69 6.48 -7.40
C VAL A 76 -5.07 6.92 -6.92
N THR A 77 -6.01 5.97 -6.83
CA THR A 77 -7.35 6.21 -6.27
C THR A 77 -7.22 6.63 -4.81
N ILE A 78 -7.72 7.81 -4.49
CA ILE A 78 -7.86 8.33 -3.12
C ILE A 78 -9.34 8.29 -2.75
N HIS A 79 -9.66 7.69 -1.62
CA HIS A 79 -11.03 7.60 -1.11
C HIS A 79 -11.45 8.85 -0.32
N TYR A 80 -12.75 8.97 -0.06
CA TYR A 80 -13.35 10.03 0.78
C TYR A 80 -13.02 11.46 0.34
N ASP A 81 -12.70 11.65 -0.94
CA ASP A 81 -12.28 12.93 -1.53
C ASP A 81 -11.02 13.55 -0.89
N GLY A 82 -10.24 12.77 -0.12
CA GLY A 82 -8.99 13.23 0.48
C GLY A 82 -8.72 12.70 1.90
N PRO A 83 -7.85 13.40 2.65
CA PRO A 83 -7.54 13.04 4.03
C PRO A 83 -8.76 13.13 4.95
N VAL A 84 -8.90 12.13 5.82
CA VAL A 84 -9.89 12.06 6.89
C VAL A 84 -9.26 12.52 8.19
N GLN A 85 -9.90 13.48 8.86
CA GLN A 85 -9.48 13.99 10.16
C GLN A 85 -10.09 13.15 11.28
N PHE A 86 -9.24 12.61 12.16
CA PHE A 86 -9.63 11.95 13.41
C PHE A 86 -9.22 12.81 14.61
N GLU A 87 -9.58 12.37 15.82
CA GLU A 87 -9.30 13.10 17.07
C GLU A 87 -7.80 13.32 17.29
N LYS A 88 -6.97 12.34 16.94
CA LYS A 88 -5.52 12.32 17.24
C LYS A 88 -4.60 12.21 16.02
N SER A 89 -5.15 12.01 14.83
CA SER A 89 -4.37 11.88 13.60
C SER A 89 -5.16 12.32 12.37
N ARG A 90 -4.45 12.43 11.24
CA ARG A 90 -5.03 12.43 9.90
C ARG A 90 -4.61 11.15 9.19
N SER A 91 -5.54 10.58 8.44
CA SER A 91 -5.23 9.45 7.56
C SER A 91 -5.80 9.68 6.17
N VAL A 92 -5.13 9.15 5.15
CA VAL A 92 -5.67 9.08 3.78
C VAL A 92 -5.78 7.61 3.38
N TYR A 93 -6.88 7.26 2.72
CA TYR A 93 -7.13 5.90 2.26
C TYR A 93 -6.97 5.84 0.74
N ILE A 94 -6.18 4.88 0.28
CA ILE A 94 -5.90 4.67 -1.15
C ILE A 94 -6.13 3.21 -1.54
N SER A 95 -6.33 2.94 -2.83
CA SER A 95 -6.34 1.56 -3.34
C SER A 95 -5.04 1.19 -4.03
N ASP A 96 -4.55 -0.01 -3.78
CA ASP A 96 -3.51 -0.64 -4.58
C ASP A 96 -4.10 -1.22 -5.90
N PRO A 97 -3.26 -1.68 -6.85
CA PRO A 97 -3.73 -2.24 -8.12
C PRO A 97 -4.61 -3.48 -7.99
N ASN A 98 -4.55 -4.15 -6.84
CA ASN A 98 -5.27 -5.39 -6.55
C ASN A 98 -6.64 -5.13 -5.89
N GLY A 99 -6.89 -3.88 -5.48
CA GLY A 99 -8.11 -3.45 -4.79
C GLY A 99 -8.02 -3.57 -3.28
N TYR A 100 -6.81 -3.65 -2.70
CA TYR A 100 -6.64 -3.50 -1.26
C TYR A 100 -6.64 -2.03 -0.89
N ASP A 101 -7.36 -1.70 0.19
CA ASP A 101 -7.29 -0.38 0.79
C ASP A 101 -6.08 -0.28 1.71
N ILE A 102 -5.33 0.81 1.55
CA ILE A 102 -4.15 1.16 2.34
C ILE A 102 -4.46 2.46 3.07
N GLU A 103 -4.35 2.44 4.39
CA GLU A 103 -4.37 3.63 5.21
C GLU A 103 -2.95 4.19 5.32
N LEU A 104 -2.76 5.45 4.96
CA LEU A 104 -1.53 6.18 5.27
C LEU A 104 -1.86 7.13 6.41
N SER A 105 -1.23 6.95 7.57
CA SER A 105 -1.49 7.74 8.76
C SER A 105 -0.33 8.66 9.10
N GLU A 106 -0.66 9.91 9.46
CA GLU A 106 0.30 10.93 9.87
C GLU A 106 0.94 10.65 11.24
N VAL A 107 0.24 9.91 12.10
CA VAL A 107 0.70 9.63 13.48
C VAL A 107 0.85 8.13 13.66
N PHE A 108 1.98 7.70 14.20
CA PHE A 108 2.23 6.28 14.47
C PHE A 108 1.12 5.68 15.34
N GLY A 109 0.52 4.57 14.88
CA GLY A 109 -0.60 3.91 15.55
C GLY A 109 -1.88 4.74 15.65
N GLY A 110 -2.02 5.82 14.87
CA GLY A 110 -3.15 6.73 14.95
C GLY A 110 -3.23 7.54 16.26
N GLY A 111 -2.18 7.52 17.07
CA GLY A 111 -2.17 8.14 18.40
C GLY A 111 -2.96 7.37 19.48
N LEU A 112 -3.27 6.09 19.23
CA LEU A 112 -3.98 5.21 20.17
C LEU A 112 -3.03 4.53 21.16
#